data_AF-A0A9W6VE82-F1
#
_entry.id   AF-A0A9W6VE82-F1
#
_cell.length_a   1.000
_cell.length_b   1.000
_cell.length_c   1.000
_cell.angle_alpha   90.00
_cell.angle_beta   90.00
_cell.angle_gamma   90.00
#
_symmetry.space_group_name_H-M   'P 1'
#
loop_
_entity.id
_entity.type
_entity.pdbx_description
1 polymer ?
#
loop_
_entity_poly.entity_id
_entity_poly.type
_entity_poly.pdbx_seq_one_letter_code
_entity_poly.pdbx_strand_id
1 'polypeptide(L)' 'MAGQVRPFILDTMVAGRARHRGIGTGLIATAVHHARAAGCDWLHVDFEDHLSGFYFQSCGFSPTNAGLIALS' A
#
# COMPACT_ATOMS: atom_id res chain seq x y z
N MET A 1 23.17 6.70 13.82
CA MET A 1 21.88 7.24 13.34
C MET A 1 21.06 6.06 12.86
N ALA A 2 20.14 5.54 13.67
CA ALA A 2 19.25 4.49 13.18
C ALA A 2 18.34 5.13 12.12
N GLY A 3 18.39 4.63 10.88
CA GLY A 3 17.51 5.11 9.81
C GLY A 3 16.06 4.82 10.19
N GLN A 4 15.17 5.79 9.99
CA GLN A 4 13.74 5.58 10.21
C GLN A 4 13.24 4.56 9.18
N VAL A 5 12.69 3.44 9.66
CA VAL A 5 12.15 2.38 8.78
C VAL A 5 10.90 2.92 8.11
N ARG A 6 10.87 2.88 6.77
CA ARG A 6 9.75 3.36 5.94
C ARG A 6 9.26 2.20 5.07
N PRO A 7 8.34 1.36 5.58
CA PRO A 7 7.83 0.22 4.83
C PRO A 7 7.08 0.68 3.57
N PHE A 8 7.12 -0.18 2.55
CA PHE A 8 6.43 -0.01 1.28
C PHE A 8 5.56 -1.23 0.97
N ILE A 9 4.39 -0.98 0.40
CA ILE A 9 3.57 -1.99 -0.27
C ILE A 9 3.84 -1.93 -1.77
N LEU A 10 4.18 -3.07 -2.36
CA LEU A 10 4.39 -3.25 -3.78
C LEU A 10 3.66 -4.53 -4.23
N ASP A 11 3.20 -4.54 -5.47
CA ASP A 11 2.68 -5.72 -6.17
C ASP A 11 1.56 -6.49 -5.44
N THR A 12 0.69 -5.78 -4.71
CA THR A 12 -0.48 -6.41 -4.07
C THR A 12 -1.36 -7.09 -5.13
N MET A 13 -1.48 -8.41 -5.06
CA MET A 13 -2.23 -9.19 -6.04
C MET A 13 -3.34 -10.01 -5.39
N VAL A 14 -4.52 -9.96 -6.00
CA VAL A 14 -5.63 -10.87 -5.71
C VAL A 14 -6.03 -11.58 -7.00
N ALA A 15 -6.07 -12.91 -6.95
CA ALA A 15 -6.51 -13.74 -8.06
C ALA A 15 -7.87 -13.29 -8.59
N GLY A 16 -8.04 -13.20 -9.91
CA GLY A 16 -9.24 -12.63 -10.55
C GLY A 16 -10.56 -13.18 -10.00
N ARG A 17 -10.67 -14.51 -9.88
CA ARG A 17 -11.84 -15.21 -9.33
C ARG A 17 -12.20 -14.87 -7.87
N ALA A 18 -11.25 -14.29 -7.14
CA ALA A 18 -11.38 -13.97 -5.73
C ALA A 18 -11.46 -12.45 -5.47
N ARG A 19 -11.43 -11.62 -6.53
CA ARG A 19 -11.60 -10.17 -6.42
C ARG A 19 -13.02 -9.81 -5.93
N HIS A 20 -13.17 -8.60 -5.40
CA HIS A 20 -14.42 -8.07 -4.85
C HIS A 20 -14.99 -8.84 -3.64
N ARG A 21 -14.17 -9.66 -2.98
CA ARG A 21 -14.51 -10.39 -1.75
C ARG A 21 -13.83 -9.82 -0.49
N GLY A 22 -13.32 -8.59 -0.55
CA GLY A 22 -12.61 -7.94 0.56
C GLY A 22 -11.19 -8.49 0.84
N ILE A 23 -10.67 -9.40 0.01
CA ILE A 23 -9.33 -9.99 0.23
C ILE A 23 -8.23 -8.92 0.15
N GLY A 24 -8.28 -8.05 -0.86
CA GLY A 24 -7.28 -6.99 -1.03
C GLY A 24 -7.25 -6.02 0.14
N THR A 25 -8.41 -5.56 0.61
CA THR A 25 -8.50 -4.68 1.78
C THR A 25 -8.02 -5.40 3.05
N GLY A 26 -8.32 -6.70 3.19
CA GLY A 26 -7.80 -7.53 4.28
C GLY A 26 -6.27 -7.60 4.29
N LEU A 27 -5.64 -7.85 3.14
CA LEU A 27 -4.17 -7.88 3.01
C LEU A 27 -3.54 -6.56 3.46
N ILE A 28 -4.09 -5.44 2.99
CA ILE A 28 -3.60 -4.11 3.37
C ILE A 28 -3.81 -3.83 4.86
N ALA A 29 -4.97 -4.20 5.42
CA ALA A 29 -5.23 -4.03 6.85
C ALA A 29 -4.24 -4.82 7.71
N THR A 30 -3.88 -6.04 7.31
CA THR A 30 -2.85 -6.84 7.96
C THR A 30 -1.48 -6.15 7.90
N ALA A 31 -1.10 -5.62 6.73
CA ALA A 31 0.17 -4.91 6.60
C ALA A 31 0.23 -3.64 7.47
N VAL A 32 -0.85 -2.85 7.50
CA VAL A 32 -0.98 -1.67 8.37
C VAL A 32 -0.84 -2.05 9.85
N HIS A 33 -1.49 -3.14 10.27
CA HIS A 33 -1.38 -3.64 11.64
C HIS A 33 0.06 -3.95 12.02
N HIS A 34 0.78 -4.70 11.19
CA HIS A 34 2.17 -5.05 11.47
C HIS A 34 3.13 -3.87 11.37
N ALA A 35 2.94 -2.94 10.43
CA ALA A 35 3.74 -1.71 10.34
C ALA A 35 3.62 -0.88 11.63
N ARG A 36 2.40 -0.73 12.16
CA ARG A 36 2.16 -0.06 13.45
C ARG A 36 2.82 -0.80 14.61
N ALA A 37 2.68 -2.13 14.67
CA ALA A 37 3.29 -2.94 15.71
C ALA A 37 4.83 -2.86 15.70
N ALA A 38 5.42 -2.63 14.52
CA ALA A 38 6.86 -2.40 14.36
C ALA A 38 7.30 -0.96 14.69
N GLY A 39 6.40 -0.07 15.11
CA GLY A 39 6.72 1.32 15.43
C GLY A 39 6.98 2.18 14.19
N CYS A 40 6.47 1.80 13.02
CA CYS A 40 6.59 2.61 11.81
C CYS A 40 5.55 3.74 11.82
N ASP A 41 6.00 4.97 11.59
CA ASP A 41 5.12 6.13 11.52
C ASP A 41 4.35 6.23 10.19
N TRP A 42 4.93 5.69 9.11
CA TRP A 42 4.38 5.81 7.76
C TRP A 42 4.51 4.49 7.00
N LEU A 43 3.44 4.09 6.31
CA LEU A 43 3.43 3.02 5.32
C LEU A 43 3.16 3.65 3.95
N HIS A 44 4.08 3.44 3.02
CA HIS A 44 3.94 3.94 1.65
C HIS A 44 3.37 2.87 0.72
N VAL A 45 2.74 3.32 -0.35
CA VAL A 45 2.23 2.47 -1.43
C VAL A 45 2.49 3.15 -2.77
N ASP A 46 2.84 2.37 -3.77
CA ASP A 46 2.89 2.77 -5.18
C ASP A 46 1.89 1.93 -5.99
N PHE A 47 1.21 2.55 -6.95
CA PHE A 47 0.15 1.91 -7.72
C PHE A 47 -0.22 2.70 -8.99
N GLU A 48 -0.83 2.01 -9.96
CA GLU A 48 -1.36 2.63 -11.18
C GLU A 48 -2.70 3.36 -10.95
N ASP A 49 -2.96 4.45 -11.68
CA ASP A 49 -4.12 5.34 -11.52
C ASP A 49 -5.48 4.65 -11.32
N HIS A 50 -5.71 3.53 -12.04
CA HIS A 50 -6.95 2.77 -11.96
C HIS A 50 -7.20 2.09 -10.59
N LEU A 51 -6.19 2.02 -9.73
CA LEU A 51 -6.25 1.49 -8.36
C LEU A 51 -6.44 2.58 -7.31
N SER A 52 -6.52 3.86 -7.68
CA SER A 52 -6.72 4.98 -6.75
C SER A 52 -7.93 4.80 -5.83
N GLY A 53 -9.08 4.37 -6.36
CA GLY A 53 -10.28 4.10 -5.55
C GLY A 53 -10.05 2.98 -4.53
N PHE A 54 -9.27 1.95 -4.88
CA PHE A 54 -8.92 0.88 -3.95
C PHE A 54 -8.03 1.38 -2.81
N TYR A 55 -6.93 2.09 -3.11
CA TYR A 55 -5.99 2.53 -2.08
C TYR A 55 -6.50 3.72 -1.26
N PHE A 56 -7.06 4.75 -1.91
CA PHE A 56 -7.49 5.95 -1.20
C PHE A 56 -8.83 5.77 -0.50
N GLN A 57 -9.83 5.18 -1.15
CA GLN A 57 -11.18 5.09 -0.58
C GLN A 57 -11.37 3.81 0.23
N SER A 58 -10.89 2.66 -0.26
CA SER A 58 -11.15 1.36 0.39
C SER A 58 -10.11 1.02 1.47
N CYS A 59 -8.86 1.46 1.30
CA CYS A 59 -7.77 1.16 2.23
C CYS A 59 -7.39 2.34 3.15
N GLY A 60 -7.82 3.56 2.83
CA GLY A 60 -7.60 4.74 3.66
C GLY A 60 -6.20 5.37 3.56
N PHE A 61 -5.48 5.14 2.45
CA PHE A 61 -4.27 5.92 2.16
C PHE A 61 -4.62 7.36 1.80
N SER A 62 -3.76 8.29 2.17
CA SER A 62 -3.81 9.68 1.71
C SER A 62 -2.83 9.87 0.55
N PRO A 63 -3.19 10.66 -0.49
CA PRO A 63 -2.27 10.95 -1.58
C PRO A 63 -1.05 11.75 -1.09
N THR A 64 0.12 11.42 -1.63
CA THR A 64 1.38 12.12 -1.40
C THR A 64 2.12 12.32 -2.72
N ASN A 65 2.99 13.32 -2.80
CA ASN A 65 3.84 13.50 -3.97
C ASN A 65 4.95 12.43 -3.98
N ALA A 66 5.02 11.63 -5.04
CA ALA A 66 6.10 10.70 -5.35
C ALA A 66 6.63 10.96 -6.77
N GLY A 67 7.79 10.39 -7.10
CA GLY A 67 8.43 10.59 -8.41
C GLY A 67 9.01 9.29 -8.94
N LEU A 68 8.99 9.14 -10.26
CA LEU A 68 9.57 8.03 -11.00
C LEU A 68 10.42 8.60 -12.15
N ILE A 69 11.47 7.88 -12.54
CA ILE A 69 12.25 8.17 -13.75
C ILE A 69 12.34 6.88 -14.58
N ALA A 70 12.04 6.98 -15.87
CA ALA A 70 12.30 5.88 -16.79
C ALA A 70 13.82 5.75 -17.00
N LEU A 71 14.35 4.54 -16.80
CA LEU A 71 15.78 4.25 -16.99
C LEU A 71 16.08 3.63 -18.37
N SER A 72 15.04 3.41 -19.18
CA SER A 72 15.07 2.81 -20.52
C SER A 72 13.94 3.37 -21.37
#